data_AF-A0A1G9W928-F1
#
_entry.id   AF-A0A1G9W928-F1
#
_cell.length_a   1.000
_cell.length_b   1.000
_cell.length_c   1.000
_cell.angle_alpha   90.00
_cell.angle_beta   90.00
_cell.angle_gamma   90.00
#
_symmetry.space_group_name_H-M   'P 1'
#
loop_
_entity.id
_entity.type
_entity.pdbx_description
1 polymer ?
#
loop_
_entity_poly.entity_id
_entity_poly.type
_entity_poly.pdbx_seq_one_letter_code
_entity_poly.pdbx_strand_id
1 'polypeptide(L)'
;MTETPPEALTSDPAAPQIAQSLAEIRVKGRGLFSRALVMVNGDLSFDEEHSYRTPIAGARSGGTTRYSLAESKDDGRGYQGRVDKAQARMSKQDSEVAVLQETWDWIEALHSSFPDGAHIRVVVVGNIGPCTGCKARLELFRQDLIGLFGAGRVIVESVYDTKQMFMTKNYEEKYEDYETGTTSTVSTTYGYEFATVETYQPPNAPQSVSYWLYQVG
;
A
#
# COMPACT_ATOMS: atom_id res chain seq x y z
N MET A 1 -4.26 2.67 28.69
CA MET A 1 -5.62 2.89 28.17
C MET A 1 -5.97 1.65 27.36
N THR A 2 -6.99 0.94 27.83
CA THR A 2 -7.51 -0.29 27.25
C THR A 2 -8.43 0.09 26.09
N GLU A 3 -7.88 0.06 24.89
CA GLU A 3 -8.68 0.17 23.67
C GLU A 3 -8.96 -1.25 23.19
N THR A 4 -10.08 -1.79 23.66
CA THR A 4 -10.73 -2.86 22.92
C THR A 4 -10.98 -2.33 21.51
N PRO A 5 -10.48 -2.97 20.44
CA PRO A 5 -10.80 -2.56 19.09
C PRO A 5 -12.32 -2.46 18.94
N PRO A 6 -12.84 -1.45 18.22
CA PRO A 6 -14.26 -1.44 17.84
C PRO A 6 -14.61 -2.79 17.21
N GLU A 7 -15.79 -3.32 17.55
CA GLU A 7 -16.28 -4.65 17.15
C GLU A 7 -15.65 -5.13 15.83
N ALA A 8 -14.81 -6.14 15.95
CA ALA A 8 -13.80 -6.50 14.98
C ALA A 8 -14.34 -6.60 13.54
N LEU A 9 -13.58 -6.03 12.59
CA LEU A 9 -13.60 -6.36 11.16
C LEU A 9 -13.17 -7.82 10.87
N THR A 10 -13.36 -8.74 11.83
CA THR A 10 -13.18 -10.20 11.73
C THR A 10 -14.10 -10.88 10.71
N SER A 11 -14.95 -10.12 10.02
CA SER A 11 -15.82 -10.56 8.94
C SER A 11 -15.24 -10.32 7.54
N ASP A 12 -14.05 -9.69 7.41
CA ASP A 12 -13.44 -9.50 6.11
C ASP A 12 -13.03 -10.85 5.48
N PRO A 13 -13.65 -11.27 4.37
CA PRO A 13 -13.32 -12.55 3.74
C PRO A 13 -11.88 -12.59 3.21
N ALA A 14 -11.22 -11.44 2.99
CA ALA A 14 -9.83 -11.34 2.55
C ALA A 14 -8.81 -11.43 3.70
N ALA A 15 -9.25 -11.43 4.96
CA ALA A 15 -8.37 -11.47 6.14
C ALA A 15 -7.31 -12.59 6.09
N PRO A 16 -7.63 -13.84 5.67
CA PRO A 16 -6.64 -14.90 5.56
C PRO A 16 -5.49 -14.56 4.60
N GLN A 17 -5.80 -13.98 3.43
CA GLN A 17 -4.83 -13.67 2.38
C GLN A 17 -4.00 -12.43 2.71
N ILE A 18 -4.58 -11.46 3.41
CA ILE A 18 -3.86 -10.30 3.97
C ILE A 18 -2.85 -10.78 5.02
N ALA A 19 -3.28 -11.61 5.97
CA ALA A 19 -2.41 -12.12 7.02
C ALA A 19 -1.30 -13.03 6.47
N GLN A 20 -1.61 -13.87 5.47
CA GLN A 20 -0.61 -14.65 4.77
C GLN A 20 0.42 -13.76 4.09
N SER A 21 -0.01 -12.71 3.39
CA SER A 21 0.90 -11.76 2.72
C SER A 21 1.84 -11.06 3.70
N LEU A 22 1.34 -10.68 4.88
CA LEU A 22 2.18 -10.14 5.95
C LEU A 22 3.18 -11.16 6.49
N ALA A 23 2.77 -12.41 6.68
CA ALA A 23 3.68 -13.48 7.11
C ALA A 23 4.80 -13.68 6.08
N GLU A 24 4.47 -13.70 4.79
CA GLU A 24 5.45 -13.83 3.71
C GLU A 24 6.40 -12.62 3.63
N ILE A 25 5.90 -11.40 3.85
CA ILE A 25 6.72 -10.19 3.95
C ILE A 25 7.66 -10.26 5.15
N ARG A 26 7.20 -10.68 6.34
CA ARG A 26 8.03 -10.82 7.55
C ARG A 26 9.23 -11.74 7.33
N VAL A 27 9.04 -12.82 6.58
CA VAL A 27 10.11 -13.80 6.27
C VAL A 27 11.23 -13.18 5.41
N LYS A 28 10.99 -12.06 4.72
CA LYS A 28 12.03 -11.32 3.98
C LYS A 28 13.06 -10.64 4.89
N GLY A 29 12.79 -10.53 6.19
CA GLY A 29 13.74 -10.02 7.18
C GLY A 29 13.80 -8.49 7.21
N ARG A 30 15.02 -7.94 7.37
CA ARG A 30 15.23 -6.49 7.51
C ARG A 30 15.08 -5.80 6.15
N GLY A 31 14.22 -4.80 6.06
CA GLY A 31 14.04 -3.99 4.86
C GLY A 31 12.63 -3.40 4.77
N LEU A 32 12.38 -2.64 3.71
CA LEU A 32 11.04 -2.18 3.30
C LEU A 32 10.52 -3.16 2.26
N PHE A 33 9.34 -3.72 2.51
CA PHE A 33 8.71 -4.68 1.61
C PHE A 33 7.22 -4.39 1.49
N SER A 34 6.71 -4.53 0.27
CA SER A 34 5.31 -4.28 -0.05
C SER A 34 4.78 -5.32 -1.05
N ARG A 35 3.46 -5.46 -1.08
CA ARG A 35 2.67 -6.24 -2.06
C ARG A 35 1.29 -5.60 -2.19
N ALA A 36 0.59 -5.84 -3.30
CA ALA A 36 -0.84 -5.59 -3.39
C ALA A 36 -1.63 -6.88 -3.64
N LEU A 37 -2.86 -6.90 -3.11
CA LEU A 37 -3.89 -7.86 -3.39
C LEU A 37 -5.01 -7.15 -4.15
N VAL A 38 -5.31 -7.58 -5.37
CA VAL A 38 -6.38 -7.06 -6.21
C VAL A 38 -7.50 -8.09 -6.27
N MET A 39 -8.70 -7.65 -5.95
CA MET A 39 -9.90 -8.47 -5.95
C MET A 39 -10.94 -7.80 -6.84
N VAL A 40 -11.35 -8.49 -7.90
CA VAL A 40 -12.43 -8.04 -8.78
C VAL A 40 -13.71 -8.74 -8.36
N ASN A 41 -14.77 -7.97 -8.11
CA ASN A 41 -16.07 -8.44 -7.60
C ASN A 41 -15.96 -9.33 -6.33
N GLY A 42 -14.93 -9.10 -5.52
CA GLY A 42 -14.68 -9.87 -4.31
C GLY A 42 -14.11 -11.27 -4.54
N ASP A 43 -13.58 -11.58 -5.73
CA ASP A 43 -12.86 -12.84 -5.97
C ASP A 43 -11.54 -12.88 -5.17
N LEU A 44 -11.32 -14.00 -4.49
CA LEU A 44 -10.19 -14.30 -3.60
C LEU A 44 -9.37 -15.51 -4.08
N SER A 45 -9.55 -15.91 -5.33
CA SER A 45 -8.83 -17.03 -5.97
C SER A 45 -7.33 -16.76 -6.16
N PHE A 46 -6.97 -15.51 -6.43
CA PHE A 46 -5.65 -15.03 -6.83
C PHE A 46 -5.05 -15.83 -8.00
N ASP A 47 -5.86 -16.01 -9.05
CA ASP A 47 -5.58 -16.81 -10.25
C ASP A 47 -5.00 -16.04 -11.45
N GLU A 48 -4.70 -14.74 -11.27
CA GLU A 48 -4.20 -13.80 -12.28
C GLU A 48 -5.21 -13.40 -13.37
N GLU A 49 -6.33 -14.11 -13.54
CA GLU A 49 -7.38 -13.76 -14.51
C GLU A 49 -8.46 -12.88 -13.87
N HIS A 50 -8.85 -13.19 -12.63
CA HIS A 50 -9.99 -12.58 -11.94
C HIS A 50 -9.56 -11.85 -10.66
N SER A 51 -8.43 -12.23 -10.09
CA SER A 51 -7.82 -11.55 -8.96
C SER A 51 -6.31 -11.73 -8.98
N TYR A 52 -5.59 -10.80 -8.37
CA TYR A 52 -4.15 -10.73 -8.55
C TYR A 52 -3.41 -10.43 -7.26
N ARG A 53 -2.24 -11.05 -7.13
CA ARG A 53 -1.35 -10.87 -6.00
C ARG A 53 0.03 -10.56 -6.55
N THR A 54 0.48 -9.32 -6.37
CA THR A 54 1.80 -8.93 -6.86
C THR A 54 2.88 -9.78 -6.18
N PRO A 55 4.03 -10.00 -6.82
CA PRO A 55 5.28 -10.30 -6.13
C PRO A 55 5.54 -9.33 -4.97
N ILE A 56 6.34 -9.79 -4.00
CA ILE A 56 6.80 -8.91 -2.91
C ILE A 56 7.94 -8.05 -3.46
N ALA A 57 7.73 -6.74 -3.53
CA ALA A 57 8.76 -5.78 -3.89
C ALA A 57 9.55 -5.35 -2.65
N GLY A 58 10.85 -5.10 -2.81
CA GLY A 58 11.72 -4.58 -1.76
C GLY A 58 12.04 -3.10 -1.98
N ALA A 59 12.77 -2.51 -1.03
CA ALA A 59 13.39 -1.21 -1.25
C ALA A 59 14.22 -1.21 -2.54
N ARG A 60 14.21 -0.09 -3.27
CA ARG A 60 14.88 0.11 -4.56
C ARG A 60 14.31 -0.72 -5.71
N SER A 61 13.18 -1.40 -5.52
CA SER A 61 12.43 -2.02 -6.62
C SER A 61 11.64 -0.98 -7.42
N GLY A 62 11.43 0.21 -6.87
CA GLY A 62 10.82 1.30 -7.61
C GLY A 62 11.75 1.79 -8.72
N GLY A 63 11.19 1.99 -9.91
CA GLY A 63 11.89 2.51 -11.09
C GLY A 63 10.96 3.20 -12.09
N THR A 64 9.68 3.33 -11.75
CA THR A 64 8.65 3.94 -12.61
C THR A 64 8.15 5.23 -11.99
N THR A 65 7.71 6.15 -12.85
CA THR A 65 7.41 7.53 -12.44
C THR A 65 5.94 7.76 -12.08
N ARG A 66 5.01 6.85 -12.45
CA ARG A 66 3.56 7.09 -12.36
C ARG A 66 3.08 7.39 -10.93
N TYR A 67 3.49 6.54 -9.98
CA TYR A 67 3.17 6.68 -8.56
C TYR A 67 4.37 7.14 -7.73
N SER A 68 5.46 7.52 -8.38
CA SER A 68 6.50 8.28 -7.69
C SER A 68 5.98 9.69 -7.40
N LEU A 69 6.29 10.20 -6.22
CA LEU A 69 6.02 11.59 -5.89
C LEU A 69 6.98 12.46 -6.73
N ALA A 70 6.48 13.04 -7.81
CA ALA A 70 7.29 13.86 -8.71
C ALA A 70 7.39 15.32 -8.20
N GLU A 71 8.57 15.95 -8.40
CA GLU A 71 8.58 17.42 -8.53
C GLU A 71 7.75 17.79 -9.77
N SER A 72 7.15 18.98 -9.81
CA SER A 72 6.23 19.44 -10.87
C SER A 72 6.79 19.47 -12.32
N LYS A 73 7.99 18.91 -12.55
CA LYS A 73 8.73 18.86 -13.82
C LYS A 73 9.13 17.45 -14.27
N ASP A 74 8.95 16.42 -13.45
CA ASP A 74 9.09 15.04 -13.92
C ASP A 74 7.78 14.62 -14.63
N ASP A 75 7.87 13.74 -15.63
CA ASP A 75 6.71 13.18 -16.35
C ASP A 75 5.77 12.32 -15.44
N GLY A 76 6.06 12.24 -14.14
CA GLY A 76 5.23 11.58 -13.13
C GLY A 76 4.09 12.47 -12.63
N ARG A 77 3.03 11.86 -12.11
CA ARG A 77 1.92 12.62 -11.53
C ARG A 77 2.32 13.21 -10.18
N GLY A 78 2.74 14.47 -10.20
CA GLY A 78 3.13 15.21 -9.00
C GLY A 78 1.96 15.35 -8.02
N TYR A 79 2.18 14.92 -6.78
CA TYR A 79 1.29 15.24 -5.67
C TYR A 79 1.46 16.73 -5.32
N GLN A 80 0.53 17.57 -5.74
CA GLN A 80 0.60 19.02 -5.50
C GLN A 80 0.46 19.32 -4.00
N GLY A 81 1.60 19.52 -3.32
CA GLY A 81 1.68 20.39 -2.16
C GLY A 81 1.82 19.79 -0.76
N ARG A 82 2.26 18.55 -0.54
CA ARG A 82 2.56 18.07 0.84
C ARG A 82 3.79 17.20 1.06
N VAL A 83 4.72 17.15 0.10
CA VAL A 83 5.97 16.39 0.25
C VAL A 83 7.16 17.22 -0.19
N ASP A 84 8.25 17.16 0.58
CA ASP A 84 9.47 17.89 0.30
C ASP A 84 10.23 17.27 -0.91
N LYS A 85 11.21 18.00 -1.45
CA LYS A 85 11.99 17.56 -2.63
C LYS A 85 12.76 16.26 -2.39
N ALA A 86 13.18 16.00 -1.15
CA ALA A 86 13.91 14.79 -0.82
C ALA A 86 12.96 13.58 -0.80
N GLN A 87 11.75 13.74 -0.25
CA GLN A 87 10.67 12.75 -0.33
C GLN A 87 10.28 12.41 -1.76
N ALA A 88 10.17 13.43 -2.61
CA ALA A 88 9.86 13.25 -4.02
C ALA A 88 10.89 12.35 -4.72
N ARG A 89 12.19 12.67 -4.58
CA ARG A 89 13.27 11.87 -5.15
C ARG A 89 13.30 10.45 -4.61
N MET A 90 13.21 10.30 -3.29
CA MET A 90 13.25 8.99 -2.65
C MET A 90 12.05 8.11 -3.00
N SER A 91 10.89 8.71 -3.25
CA SER A 91 9.67 7.97 -3.56
C SER A 91 9.85 7.04 -4.77
N LYS A 92 10.72 7.39 -5.72
CA LYS A 92 11.00 6.54 -6.90
C LYS A 92 11.56 5.17 -6.53
N GLN A 93 12.17 5.04 -5.35
CA GLN A 93 12.85 3.84 -4.89
C GLN A 93 12.03 3.03 -3.87
N ASP A 94 10.83 3.48 -3.53
CA ASP A 94 10.00 2.78 -2.55
C ASP A 94 9.40 1.49 -3.13
N SER A 95 9.37 0.43 -2.32
CA SER A 95 8.73 -0.84 -2.65
C SER A 95 7.26 -0.67 -3.04
N GLU A 96 6.58 0.27 -2.39
CA GLU A 96 5.18 0.58 -2.65
C GLU A 96 4.96 1.16 -4.06
N VAL A 97 5.90 1.94 -4.62
CA VAL A 97 5.78 2.44 -6.00
C VAL A 97 5.83 1.30 -7.01
N ALA A 98 6.76 0.37 -6.82
CA ALA A 98 6.87 -0.80 -7.70
C ALA A 98 5.58 -1.62 -7.67
N VAL A 99 5.05 -1.86 -6.47
CA VAL A 99 3.79 -2.59 -6.27
C VAL A 99 2.62 -1.88 -6.91
N LEU A 100 2.45 -0.57 -6.70
CA LEU A 100 1.34 0.19 -7.28
C LEU A 100 1.42 0.23 -8.80
N GLN A 101 2.63 0.33 -9.37
CA GLN A 101 2.83 0.26 -10.81
C GLN A 101 2.46 -1.11 -11.36
N GLU A 102 3.00 -2.19 -10.79
CA GLU A 102 2.71 -3.55 -11.25
C GLU A 102 1.22 -3.87 -11.14
N THR A 103 0.59 -3.41 -10.06
CA THR A 103 -0.85 -3.51 -9.87
C THR A 103 -1.61 -2.78 -10.97
N TRP A 104 -1.20 -1.54 -11.27
CA TRP A 104 -1.80 -0.75 -12.34
C TRP A 104 -1.63 -1.44 -13.70
N ASP A 105 -0.45 -1.93 -14.02
CA ASP A 105 -0.15 -2.58 -15.30
C ASP A 105 -1.02 -3.83 -15.50
N TRP A 106 -1.22 -4.63 -14.44
CA TRP A 106 -2.12 -5.78 -14.48
C TRP A 106 -3.58 -5.36 -14.71
N ILE A 107 -4.06 -4.34 -14.00
CA ILE A 107 -5.43 -3.82 -14.16
C ILE A 107 -5.62 -3.22 -15.56
N GLU A 108 -4.70 -2.39 -16.03
CA GLU A 108 -4.75 -1.75 -17.34
C GLU A 108 -4.72 -2.78 -18.49
N ALA A 109 -4.02 -3.90 -18.31
CA ALA A 109 -4.01 -4.97 -19.29
C ALA A 109 -5.35 -5.75 -19.36
N LEU A 110 -6.05 -5.91 -18.24
CA LEU A 110 -7.19 -6.83 -18.12
C LEU A 110 -8.55 -6.17 -17.89
N HIS A 111 -8.62 -4.88 -17.56
CA HIS A 111 -9.88 -4.25 -17.14
C HIS A 111 -10.99 -4.32 -18.20
N SER A 112 -10.65 -4.39 -19.49
CA SER A 112 -11.62 -4.55 -20.58
C SER A 112 -12.26 -5.94 -20.64
N SER A 113 -11.67 -6.93 -19.96
CA SER A 113 -12.19 -8.29 -19.85
C SER A 113 -13.09 -8.48 -18.62
N PHE A 114 -13.05 -7.54 -17.68
CA PHE A 114 -13.88 -7.62 -16.49
C PHE A 114 -15.35 -7.37 -16.83
N PRO A 115 -16.29 -7.98 -16.07
CA PRO A 115 -17.72 -7.75 -16.29
C PRO A 115 -18.09 -6.27 -16.22
N ASP A 116 -19.05 -5.85 -17.04
CA ASP A 116 -19.59 -4.50 -17.00
C ASP A 116 -20.04 -4.13 -15.57
N GLY A 117 -19.51 -3.02 -15.06
CA GLY A 117 -19.81 -2.57 -13.70
C GLY A 117 -19.05 -3.31 -12.60
N ALA A 118 -17.95 -3.99 -12.91
CA ALA A 118 -17.09 -4.62 -11.92
C ALA A 118 -16.68 -3.66 -10.80
N HIS A 119 -16.68 -4.20 -9.58
CA HIS A 119 -16.13 -3.57 -8.39
C HIS A 119 -14.69 -4.04 -8.18
N ILE A 120 -13.78 -3.11 -7.90
CA ILE A 120 -12.39 -3.43 -7.62
C ILE A 120 -12.04 -3.04 -6.19
N ARG A 121 -11.42 -3.99 -5.49
CA ARG A 121 -10.81 -3.76 -4.18
C ARG A 121 -9.32 -4.05 -4.28
N VAL A 122 -8.49 -3.09 -3.87
CA VAL A 122 -7.04 -3.24 -3.79
C VAL A 122 -6.59 -3.03 -2.36
N VAL A 123 -5.88 -4.01 -1.81
CA VAL A 123 -5.27 -3.93 -0.48
C VAL A 123 -3.75 -3.92 -0.64
N VAL A 124 -3.13 -2.78 -0.34
CA VAL A 124 -1.68 -2.65 -0.31
C VAL A 124 -1.16 -3.09 1.05
N VAL A 125 -0.33 -4.11 1.06
CA VAL A 125 0.24 -4.72 2.26
C VAL A 125 1.72 -4.33 2.37
N GLY A 126 2.14 -3.79 3.51
CA GLY A 126 3.54 -3.43 3.79
C GLY A 126 4.00 -3.78 5.20
N ASN A 127 5.31 -3.78 5.45
CA ASN A 127 5.84 -3.95 6.82
C ASN A 127 6.17 -2.62 7.51
N ILE A 128 6.33 -1.54 6.76
CA ILE A 128 6.65 -0.20 7.27
C ILE A 128 5.77 0.81 6.52
N GLY A 129 5.17 1.72 7.27
CA GLY A 129 4.24 2.71 6.76
C GLY A 129 2.97 2.79 7.60
N PRO A 130 1.96 3.53 7.15
CA PRO A 130 1.99 4.45 6.02
C PRO A 130 2.64 5.76 6.46
N CYS A 131 3.66 6.21 5.72
CA CYS A 131 4.22 7.55 5.88
C CYS A 131 3.41 8.56 5.03
N THR A 132 3.66 9.87 5.14
CA THR A 132 2.95 10.88 4.34
C THR A 132 2.99 10.59 2.84
N GLY A 133 4.13 10.09 2.35
CA GLY A 133 4.28 9.69 0.95
C GLY A 133 3.43 8.49 0.56
N CYS A 134 3.29 7.48 1.44
CA CYS A 134 2.40 6.34 1.20
C CYS A 134 0.96 6.78 0.95
N LYS A 135 0.44 7.64 1.84
CA LYS A 135 -0.93 8.15 1.77
C LYS A 135 -1.19 8.87 0.45
N ALA A 136 -0.24 9.71 0.04
CA ALA A 136 -0.33 10.47 -1.21
C ALA A 136 -0.38 9.55 -2.44
N ARG A 137 0.42 8.48 -2.47
CA ARG A 137 0.47 7.55 -3.60
C ARG A 137 -0.77 6.67 -3.68
N LEU A 138 -1.26 6.19 -2.54
CA LEU A 138 -2.51 5.43 -2.47
C LEU A 138 -3.68 6.25 -3.00
N GLU A 139 -3.73 7.55 -2.69
CA GLU A 139 -4.75 8.46 -3.22
C GLU A 139 -4.61 8.66 -4.74
N LEU A 140 -3.40 8.86 -5.26
CA LEU A 140 -3.17 8.94 -6.72
C LEU A 140 -3.60 7.65 -7.43
N PHE A 141 -3.21 6.50 -6.88
CA PHE A 141 -3.59 5.19 -7.42
C PHE A 141 -5.11 4.99 -7.41
N ARG A 142 -5.78 5.37 -6.32
CA ARG A 142 -7.24 5.33 -6.23
C ARG A 142 -7.91 6.20 -7.29
N GLN A 143 -7.43 7.41 -7.51
CA GLN A 143 -7.98 8.31 -8.54
C GLN A 143 -7.89 7.69 -9.93
N ASP A 144 -6.83 6.94 -10.22
CA ASP A 144 -6.68 6.23 -11.48
C ASP A 144 -7.69 5.12 -11.64
N LEU A 145 -7.88 4.32 -10.59
CA LEU A 145 -8.91 3.28 -10.58
C LEU A 145 -10.31 3.88 -10.71
N ILE A 146 -10.59 5.01 -10.06
CA ILE A 146 -11.88 5.72 -10.22
C ILE A 146 -12.07 6.16 -11.67
N GLY A 147 -11.00 6.59 -12.35
CA GLY A 147 -11.02 6.92 -13.78
C GLY A 147 -11.42 5.73 -14.68
N LEU A 148 -11.05 4.49 -14.31
CA LEU A 148 -11.39 3.29 -15.07
C LEU A 148 -12.76 2.70 -14.71
N PHE A 149 -13.06 2.56 -13.41
CA PHE A 149 -14.21 1.80 -12.92
C PHE A 149 -15.41 2.69 -12.55
N GLY A 150 -15.17 3.98 -12.32
CA GLY A 150 -16.14 4.94 -11.80
C GLY A 150 -16.13 5.03 -10.28
N ALA A 151 -16.59 6.19 -9.79
CA ALA A 151 -16.72 6.44 -8.35
C ALA A 151 -17.73 5.45 -7.71
N GLY A 152 -17.42 4.96 -6.51
CA GLY A 152 -18.26 3.99 -5.78
C GLY A 152 -18.03 2.52 -6.13
N ARG A 153 -17.20 2.22 -7.14
CA ARG A 153 -16.80 0.85 -7.50
C ARG A 153 -15.37 0.49 -7.09
N VAL A 154 -14.66 1.44 -6.49
CA VAL A 154 -13.25 1.32 -6.14
C VAL A 154 -13.09 1.40 -4.63
N ILE A 155 -12.42 0.40 -4.07
CA ILE A 155 -11.94 0.41 -2.68
C ILE A 155 -10.42 0.26 -2.75
N VAL A 156 -9.68 1.23 -2.21
CA VAL A 156 -8.24 1.12 -1.99
C VAL A 156 -7.98 1.19 -0.50
N GLU A 157 -7.29 0.18 0.00
CA GLU A 157 -6.95 0.01 1.39
C GLU A 157 -5.46 -0.21 1.54
N SER A 158 -4.95 0.07 2.74
CA SER A 158 -3.58 -0.23 3.09
C SER A 158 -3.50 -0.92 4.43
N VAL A 159 -2.66 -1.93 4.51
CA VAL A 159 -2.39 -2.74 5.69
C VAL A 159 -0.91 -2.73 5.97
N TYR A 160 -0.49 -2.29 7.16
CA TYR A 160 0.91 -2.35 7.55
C TYR A 160 1.10 -3.13 8.83
N ASP A 161 2.16 -3.92 8.93
CA ASP A 161 2.54 -4.63 10.15
C ASP A 161 3.44 -3.78 11.05
N THR A 162 2.93 -2.64 11.51
CA THR A 162 3.65 -1.82 12.48
C THR A 162 2.74 -1.13 13.48
N LYS A 163 3.15 -1.17 14.75
CA LYS A 163 2.53 -0.40 15.84
C LYS A 163 2.58 1.11 15.59
N GLN A 164 3.47 1.59 14.72
CA GLN A 164 3.58 2.99 14.35
C GLN A 164 2.35 3.50 13.57
N MET A 165 1.48 2.61 13.08
CA MET A 165 0.24 2.99 12.38
C MET A 165 -0.75 3.80 13.23
N PHE A 166 -0.73 3.70 14.56
CA PHE A 166 -1.59 4.50 15.45
C PHE A 166 -0.94 5.75 16.01
N MET A 167 0.37 5.85 15.83
CA MET A 167 1.11 6.98 16.34
C MET A 167 1.27 7.99 15.20
N THR A 168 0.27 8.86 15.04
CA THR A 168 0.41 10.06 14.22
C THR A 168 1.48 10.95 14.85
N LYS A 169 2.72 10.73 14.45
CA LYS A 169 3.89 11.41 14.97
C LYS A 169 4.73 11.88 13.81
N ASN A 170 5.22 13.12 13.92
CA ASN A 170 6.18 13.66 12.99
C ASN A 170 7.56 13.09 13.33
N TYR A 171 8.21 12.54 12.30
CA TYR A 171 9.56 12.02 12.38
C TYR A 171 10.45 12.84 11.45
N GLU A 172 11.67 13.08 11.90
CA GLU A 172 12.77 13.46 11.03
C GLU A 172 13.62 12.21 10.80
N GLU A 173 13.66 11.74 9.57
CA GLU A 173 14.42 10.56 9.20
C GLU A 173 15.52 10.95 8.21
N LYS A 174 16.73 10.44 8.46
CA LYS A 174 17.83 10.56 7.52
C LYS A 174 17.67 9.50 6.44
N TYR A 175 17.69 9.94 5.21
CA TYR A 175 17.59 9.08 4.05
C TYR A 175 18.72 9.33 3.08
N GLU A 176 19.27 8.25 2.56
CA GLU A 176 20.27 8.26 1.51
C GLU A 176 19.57 8.14 0.16
N ASP A 177 19.70 9.18 -0.67
CA ASP A 177 19.36 9.13 -2.08
C ASP A 177 20.49 8.39 -2.82
N TYR A 178 20.21 7.17 -3.26
CA TYR A 178 21.19 6.33 -3.92
C TYR A 178 21.54 6.75 -5.35
N GLU A 179 20.72 7.58 -6.00
CA GLU A 179 21.05 8.10 -7.34
C GLU A 179 22.13 9.19 -7.24
N THR A 180 22.06 10.00 -6.19
CA THR A 180 22.99 11.13 -5.99
C THR A 180 24.05 10.86 -4.93
N GLY A 181 23.90 9.80 -4.14
CA GLY A 181 24.72 9.52 -2.95
C GLY A 181 24.55 10.53 -1.82
N THR A 182 23.49 11.34 -1.84
CA THR A 182 23.29 12.42 -0.85
C THR A 182 22.38 11.98 0.29
N THR A 183 22.73 12.36 1.51
CA THR A 183 21.83 12.14 2.66
C THR A 183 21.01 13.39 2.92
N SER A 184 19.69 13.25 2.92
CA SER A 184 18.75 14.32 3.28
C SER A 184 17.98 13.96 4.55
N THR A 185 17.64 14.96 5.36
CA THR A 185 16.65 14.80 6.43
C THR A 185 15.28 15.11 5.87
N VAL A 186 14.34 14.19 6.08
CA VAL A 186 12.97 14.27 5.60
C VAL A 186 12.01 14.32 6.77
N SER A 187 11.02 15.21 6.71
CA SER A 187 9.93 15.25 7.69
C SER A 187 8.74 14.42 7.20
N THR A 188 8.29 13.43 7.98
CA THR A 188 7.15 12.59 7.60
C THR A 188 6.26 12.26 8.79
N THR A 189 4.98 12.03 8.53
CA THR A 189 4.02 11.61 9.55
C THR A 189 3.59 10.17 9.30
N TYR A 190 3.99 9.26 10.18
CA TYR A 190 3.55 7.86 10.13
C TYR A 190 2.14 7.70 10.70
N GLY A 191 1.43 6.67 10.21
CA GLY A 191 0.16 6.22 10.75
C GLY A 191 -1.09 6.96 10.29
N TYR A 192 -2.25 6.40 10.62
CA TYR A 192 -3.56 7.00 10.44
C TYR A 192 -4.25 7.10 11.79
N GLU A 193 -4.85 8.26 12.08
CA GLU A 193 -5.60 8.50 13.31
C GLU A 193 -6.82 7.58 13.45
N PHE A 194 -7.33 7.03 12.34
CA PHE A 194 -8.53 6.19 12.27
C PHE A 194 -8.26 4.76 11.80
N ALA A 195 -7.02 4.28 11.89
CA ALA A 195 -6.74 2.88 11.59
C ALA A 195 -7.49 1.95 12.58
N THR A 196 -7.70 0.70 12.20
CA THR A 196 -8.21 -0.36 13.10
C THR A 196 -7.18 -1.49 13.23
N VAL A 197 -7.13 -2.19 14.38
CA VAL A 197 -6.34 -3.43 14.52
C VAL A 197 -7.22 -4.62 14.31
N GLU A 198 -6.78 -5.52 13.44
CA GLU A 198 -7.30 -6.86 13.35
C GLU A 198 -6.22 -7.87 13.74
N THR A 199 -6.64 -8.98 14.34
CA THR A 199 -5.74 -10.08 14.67
C THR A 199 -6.28 -11.36 14.07
N TYR A 200 -5.45 -12.02 13.27
CA TYR A 200 -5.79 -13.26 12.60
C TYR A 200 -4.73 -14.31 12.85
N GLN A 201 -5.12 -15.55 13.09
CA GLN A 201 -4.19 -16.67 13.20
C GLN A 201 -4.26 -17.51 11.92
N PRO A 202 -3.27 -17.41 11.01
CA PRO A 202 -3.26 -18.23 9.82
C PRO A 202 -3.27 -19.73 10.15
N PRO A 203 -3.90 -20.56 9.30
CA PRO A 203 -3.82 -22.01 9.44
C PRO A 203 -2.35 -22.44 9.54
N ASN A 204 -2.02 -23.23 10.57
CA ASN A 204 -0.66 -23.71 10.88
C ASN A 204 0.36 -22.64 11.33
N ALA A 205 -0.06 -21.41 11.62
CA ALA A 205 0.83 -20.40 12.19
C ALA A 205 1.02 -20.61 13.70
N PRO A 206 2.27 -20.55 14.21
CA PRO A 206 2.56 -20.71 15.64
C PRO A 206 2.05 -19.53 16.50
N GLN A 207 1.66 -18.42 15.88
CA GLN A 207 1.16 -17.21 16.54
C GLN A 207 0.25 -16.41 15.61
N SER A 208 -0.60 -15.57 16.21
CA SER A 208 -1.44 -14.63 15.47
C SER A 208 -0.63 -13.52 14.80
N VAL A 209 -1.10 -13.08 13.64
CA VAL A 209 -0.65 -11.89 12.92
C VAL A 209 -1.64 -10.77 13.23
N SER A 210 -1.18 -9.72 13.92
CA SER A 210 -1.92 -8.47 14.01
C SER A 210 -1.60 -7.60 12.81
N TYR A 211 -2.62 -6.97 12.25
CA TYR A 211 -2.49 -6.07 11.11
C TYR A 211 -3.39 -4.86 11.26
N TRP A 212 -3.03 -3.77 10.60
CA TRP A 212 -3.64 -2.46 10.80
C TRP A 212 -4.28 -1.99 9.50
N LEU A 213 -5.60 -1.86 9.45
CA LEU A 213 -6.34 -1.52 8.23
C LEU A 213 -6.69 -0.03 8.19
N TYR A 214 -6.54 0.57 7.00
CA TYR A 214 -7.10 1.88 6.69
C TYR A 214 -7.68 1.90 5.29
N GLN A 215 -8.91 2.41 5.18
CA GLN A 215 -9.60 2.64 3.92
C GLN A 215 -9.39 4.08 3.46
N VAL A 216 -8.97 4.25 2.20
CA VAL A 216 -8.85 5.56 1.57
C VAL A 216 -10.25 6.06 1.19
N GLY A 217 -10.75 7.07 1.90
CA GLY A 217 -12.11 7.65 1.77
C GLY A 217 -12.35 8.47 0.51
#